data_AF-A0A226D9A7-F1
#
_entry.id   AF-A0A226D9A7-F1
#
_cell.length_a   1.000
_cell.length_b   1.000
_cell.length_c   1.000
_cell.angle_alpha   90.00
_cell.angle_beta   90.00
_cell.angle_gamma   90.00
#
_symmetry.space_group_name_H-M   'P 1'
#
loop_
_entity.id
_entity.type
_entity.pdbx_description
1 polymer ?
#
loop_
_entity_poly.entity_id
_entity_poly.type
_entity_poly.pdbx_seq_one_letter_code
_entity_poly.pdbx_strand_id
1 'polypeptide(L)'
;MASIYTTFVNQQHALIVHSPFLEISQCLNHVEEIMVRNSKAGQPIVNVCFIAKEELQIDENLRQYYWHGKNVIIISKTVKVTKPCEWNMSGDHGAHASSQPAEDGKEWGDPGQNGGDGTDGENGGSVYFLVENYHNLKHLRVKANGGNGGRGQPGGNGCNGKPGTDGFELTLKDLKEKFPSDKAHTFSKVQSELEIVEKQKVEGPWKIFVARGSRFIQGTTKTRLRMTFAEYYGRFRMHTYFLVKGSQGTLGGCGGLPGRGGVPGRCGLAGKVTEIKIDGIEKLKVQELQSIVEAKDGVNGLRGDLGSAGKRVRGKVGRDVGYVAMGCTH
;
A
#
# COMPACT_ATOMS: atom_id res chain seq x y z
N MET A 1 28.61 35.94 -34.22
CA MET A 1 28.32 35.05 -33.08
C MET A 1 27.07 35.54 -32.39
N ALA A 2 26.19 34.63 -31.99
CA ALA A 2 25.01 34.97 -31.20
C ALA A 2 25.44 35.47 -29.80
N SER A 3 24.74 36.48 -29.29
CA SER A 3 24.88 36.91 -27.89
C SER A 3 23.98 36.04 -27.02
N ILE A 4 24.53 35.48 -25.95
CA ILE A 4 23.80 34.58 -25.03
C ILE A 4 23.94 35.13 -23.61
N TYR A 5 22.83 35.35 -22.94
CA TYR A 5 22.82 35.87 -21.57
C TYR A 5 21.57 35.44 -20.81
N THR A 6 21.69 35.38 -19.48
CA THR A 6 20.58 35.05 -18.59
C THR A 6 19.90 36.31 -18.06
N THR A 7 18.60 36.23 -17.82
CA THR A 7 17.79 37.30 -17.24
C THR A 7 16.64 36.70 -16.41
N PHE A 8 15.79 37.55 -15.84
CA PHE A 8 14.55 37.15 -15.19
C PHE A 8 13.35 37.61 -16.00
N VAL A 9 12.40 36.69 -16.23
CA VAL A 9 11.08 37.00 -16.80
C VAL A 9 10.05 36.47 -15.82
N ASN A 10 9.20 37.35 -15.28
CA ASN A 10 8.18 37.00 -14.29
C ASN A 10 8.74 36.19 -13.10
N GLN A 11 9.85 36.64 -12.52
CA GLN A 11 10.55 35.99 -11.40
C GLN A 11 11.14 34.59 -11.72
N GLN A 12 11.14 34.17 -12.99
CA GLN A 12 11.77 32.94 -13.44
C GLN A 12 13.04 33.23 -14.23
N HIS A 13 14.05 32.38 -14.07
CA HIS A 13 15.27 32.50 -14.87
C HIS A 13 14.97 32.15 -16.34
N ALA A 14 15.39 33.06 -17.21
CA ALA A 14 15.30 32.94 -18.64
C ALA A 14 16.68 33.05 -19.28
N LEU A 15 16.88 32.33 -20.38
CA LEU A 15 18.07 32.38 -21.21
C LEU A 15 17.71 33.02 -22.55
N ILE A 16 18.39 34.10 -22.91
CA ILE A 16 18.17 34.82 -24.17
C ILE A 16 19.33 34.54 -25.11
N VAL A 17 19.01 34.12 -26.32
CA VAL A 17 19.94 33.92 -27.44
C VAL A 17 19.54 34.90 -28.54
N HIS A 18 20.42 35.84 -28.88
CA HIS A 18 20.10 36.92 -29.82
C HIS A 18 21.14 37.04 -30.95
N SER A 19 20.67 37.13 -32.20
CA SER A 19 21.49 37.35 -33.39
C SER A 19 20.65 37.92 -34.54
N PRO A 20 21.21 38.61 -35.56
CA PRO A 20 20.44 38.93 -36.77
C PRO A 20 19.96 37.69 -37.54
N PHE A 21 20.84 36.69 -37.63
CA PHE A 21 20.58 35.38 -38.23
C PHE A 21 20.98 34.31 -37.22
N LEU A 22 20.10 33.34 -36.97
CA LEU A 22 20.35 32.30 -35.98
C LEU A 22 20.11 30.92 -36.57
N GLU A 23 21.09 30.05 -36.46
CA GLU A 23 20.95 28.61 -36.73
C GLU A 23 21.06 27.89 -35.38
N ILE A 24 20.08 27.04 -35.06
CA ILE A 24 19.97 26.41 -33.74
C ILE A 24 21.24 25.58 -33.44
N SER A 25 21.71 24.80 -34.42
CA SER A 25 22.92 23.97 -34.25
C SER A 25 24.17 24.77 -33.84
N GLN A 26 24.29 26.02 -34.27
CA GLN A 26 25.45 26.87 -33.97
C GLN A 26 25.53 27.29 -32.49
N CYS A 27 24.40 27.34 -31.79
CA CYS A 27 24.34 27.80 -30.41
C CYS A 27 23.91 26.73 -29.40
N LEU A 28 23.35 25.61 -29.87
CA LEU A 28 22.69 24.61 -29.02
C LEU A 28 23.57 24.09 -27.88
N ASN A 29 24.80 23.65 -28.16
CA ASN A 29 25.70 23.13 -27.13
C ASN A 29 25.97 24.16 -26.03
N HIS A 30 26.19 25.43 -26.40
CA HIS A 30 26.47 26.48 -25.43
C HIS A 30 25.24 26.80 -24.57
N VAL A 31 24.06 26.78 -25.19
CA VAL A 31 22.77 26.95 -24.50
C VAL A 31 22.56 25.84 -23.47
N GLU A 32 22.75 24.58 -23.87
CA GLU A 32 22.61 23.41 -23.00
C GLU A 32 23.63 23.41 -21.84
N GLU A 33 24.89 23.80 -22.10
CA GLU A 33 25.92 23.96 -21.07
C GLU A 33 25.52 25.01 -20.01
N ILE A 34 24.98 26.15 -20.43
CA ILE A 34 24.50 27.19 -19.51
C ILE A 34 23.32 26.67 -18.68
N MET A 35 22.36 25.96 -19.31
CA MET A 35 21.22 25.39 -18.60
C MET A 35 21.67 24.40 -17.52
N VAL A 36 22.60 23.48 -17.84
CA VAL A 36 23.13 22.52 -16.88
C VAL A 36 23.88 23.22 -15.75
N ARG A 37 24.71 24.22 -16.06
CA ARG A 37 25.47 24.98 -15.05
C ARG A 37 24.52 25.68 -14.08
N ASN A 38 23.50 26.36 -14.58
CA ASN A 38 22.57 27.11 -13.74
C ASN A 38 21.68 26.20 -12.91
N SER A 39 21.25 25.05 -13.45
CA SER A 39 20.52 24.04 -12.69
C SER A 39 21.33 23.54 -11.49
N LYS A 40 22.63 23.28 -11.67
CA LYS A 40 23.54 22.87 -10.56
C LYS A 40 23.75 23.98 -9.52
N ALA A 41 23.63 25.24 -9.92
CA ALA A 41 23.71 26.39 -9.02
C ALA A 41 22.38 26.71 -8.31
N GLY A 42 21.34 25.88 -8.47
CA GLY A 42 20.01 26.13 -7.87
C GLY A 42 19.20 27.21 -8.58
N GLN A 43 19.56 27.56 -9.81
CA GLN A 43 18.92 28.59 -10.62
C GLN A 43 18.42 28.00 -11.96
N PRO A 44 17.47 27.04 -11.93
CA PRO A 44 17.06 26.35 -13.14
C PRO A 44 16.45 27.33 -14.15
N ILE A 45 16.95 27.29 -15.39
CA ILE A 45 16.33 28.00 -16.51
C ILE A 45 15.00 27.31 -16.82
N VAL A 46 13.92 28.08 -16.93
CA VAL A 46 12.59 27.58 -17.31
C VAL A 46 12.23 28.04 -18.73
N ASN A 47 12.67 29.23 -19.12
CA ASN A 47 12.35 29.84 -20.41
C ASN A 47 13.62 30.04 -21.23
N VAL A 48 13.64 29.59 -22.48
CA VAL A 48 14.71 29.86 -23.44
C VAL A 48 14.13 30.63 -24.60
N CYS A 49 14.66 31.82 -24.86
CA CYS A 49 14.18 32.72 -25.90
C CYS A 49 15.24 32.85 -27.00
N PHE A 50 14.87 32.41 -28.20
CA PHE A 50 15.66 32.60 -29.41
C PHE A 50 15.12 33.80 -30.17
N ILE A 51 15.92 34.86 -30.26
CA ILE A 51 15.58 36.13 -30.92
C ILE A 51 16.46 36.29 -32.15
N ALA A 52 15.87 36.15 -33.33
CA ALA A 52 16.56 36.34 -34.60
C ALA A 52 15.94 37.51 -35.37
N LYS A 53 16.69 38.60 -35.58
CA LYS A 53 16.12 39.83 -36.19
C LYS A 53 15.55 39.58 -37.60
N GLU A 54 16.21 38.77 -38.41
CA GLU A 54 15.82 38.53 -39.80
C GLU A 54 15.37 37.08 -40.03
N GLU A 55 16.21 36.09 -39.70
CA GLU A 55 15.89 34.67 -39.93
C GLU A 55 16.41 33.76 -38.80
N LEU A 56 15.55 32.83 -38.35
CA LEU A 56 15.92 31.69 -37.52
C LEU A 56 15.76 30.39 -38.31
N GLN A 57 16.83 29.60 -38.36
CA GLN A 57 16.85 28.26 -38.95
C GLN A 57 16.74 27.19 -37.88
N ILE A 58 15.68 26.39 -37.97
CA ILE A 58 15.50 25.17 -37.17
C ILE A 58 16.10 24.02 -37.94
N ASP A 59 17.31 23.65 -37.54
CA ASP A 59 18.16 22.69 -38.21
C ASP A 59 18.69 21.62 -37.25
N GLU A 60 18.21 21.58 -36.00
CA GLU A 60 18.64 20.58 -35.02
C GLU A 60 17.51 20.18 -34.04
N ASN A 61 17.67 19.00 -33.46
CA ASN A 61 16.73 18.43 -32.49
C ASN A 61 16.98 18.99 -31.08
N LEU A 62 15.91 19.19 -30.32
CA LEU A 62 15.99 19.48 -28.88
C LEU A 62 15.71 18.20 -28.11
N ARG A 63 16.73 17.71 -27.38
CA ARG A 63 16.66 16.42 -26.69
C ARG A 63 16.02 16.57 -25.31
N GLN A 64 15.08 15.69 -24.98
CA GLN A 64 14.37 15.71 -23.69
C GLN A 64 15.30 15.86 -22.48
N TYR A 65 16.45 15.18 -22.49
CA TYR A 65 17.43 15.24 -21.41
C TYR A 65 17.83 16.66 -20.96
N TYR A 66 17.87 17.64 -21.88
CA TYR A 66 18.18 19.04 -21.54
C TYR A 66 16.93 19.94 -21.51
N TRP A 67 15.86 19.52 -22.20
CA TRP A 67 14.74 20.38 -22.56
C TRP A 67 13.41 20.00 -21.91
N HIS A 68 13.37 18.95 -21.09
CA HIS A 68 12.18 18.56 -20.32
C HIS A 68 11.63 19.74 -19.50
N GLY A 69 10.32 19.97 -19.61
CA GLY A 69 9.61 21.04 -18.91
C GLY A 69 10.01 22.48 -19.28
N LYS A 70 10.85 22.70 -20.30
CA LYS A 70 11.31 24.04 -20.69
C LYS A 70 10.40 24.69 -21.72
N ASN A 71 10.16 25.97 -21.54
CA ASN A 71 9.48 26.77 -22.55
C ASN A 71 10.47 27.33 -23.57
N VAL A 72 10.15 27.19 -24.85
CA VAL A 72 10.91 27.75 -25.95
C VAL A 72 10.12 28.90 -26.56
N ILE A 73 10.73 30.07 -26.64
CA ILE A 73 10.12 31.26 -27.23
C ILE A 73 10.96 31.63 -28.43
N ILE A 74 10.33 31.82 -29.58
CA ILE A 74 10.99 32.19 -30.83
C ILE A 74 10.43 33.52 -31.28
N ILE A 75 11.31 34.49 -31.49
CA ILE A 75 10.97 35.81 -31.99
C ILE A 75 11.80 36.06 -33.24
N SER A 76 11.15 36.09 -34.41
CA SER A 76 11.85 36.36 -35.67
C SER A 76 10.91 36.81 -36.78
N LYS A 77 11.41 37.56 -37.77
CA LYS A 77 10.62 37.82 -38.99
C LYS A 77 10.36 36.52 -39.74
N THR A 78 11.38 35.71 -39.95
CA THR A 78 11.28 34.46 -40.72
C THR A 78 11.81 33.27 -39.93
N VAL A 79 11.00 32.21 -39.81
CA VAL A 79 11.47 30.91 -39.31
C VAL A 79 11.51 29.89 -40.45
N LYS A 80 12.63 29.21 -40.61
CA LYS A 80 12.78 28.17 -41.64
C LYS A 80 13.20 26.85 -41.01
N VAL A 81 12.39 25.82 -41.18
CA VAL A 81 12.78 24.45 -40.83
C VAL A 81 13.54 23.86 -42.02
N THR A 82 14.85 23.65 -41.85
CA THR A 82 15.74 23.26 -42.96
C THR A 82 15.81 21.76 -43.17
N LYS A 83 15.57 20.97 -42.11
CA LYS A 83 15.50 19.50 -42.13
C LYS A 83 14.43 19.00 -41.15
N PRO A 84 13.96 17.73 -41.27
CA PRO A 84 13.09 17.15 -40.26
C PRO A 84 13.72 17.20 -38.86
N CYS A 85 13.03 17.82 -37.92
CA CYS A 85 13.50 18.02 -36.55
C CYS A 85 12.42 17.61 -35.54
N GLU A 86 12.85 17.02 -34.44
CA GLU A 86 12.03 16.77 -33.26
C GLU A 86 12.52 17.61 -32.09
N TRP A 87 11.60 18.36 -31.50
CA TRP A 87 11.81 19.06 -30.24
C TRP A 87 11.01 18.38 -29.16
N ASN A 88 11.69 17.68 -28.25
CA ASN A 88 11.05 16.97 -27.16
C ASN A 88 11.30 17.72 -25.84
N MET A 89 10.27 18.39 -25.35
CA MET A 89 10.24 19.10 -24.08
C MET A 89 9.24 18.45 -23.10
N SER A 90 8.91 17.18 -23.33
CA SER A 90 8.00 16.44 -22.44
C SER A 90 8.58 16.39 -21.03
N GLY A 91 7.73 16.58 -20.03
CA GLY A 91 8.13 16.55 -18.64
C GLY A 91 8.58 15.16 -18.20
N ASP A 92 9.50 15.11 -17.24
CA ASP A 92 9.95 13.86 -16.64
C ASP A 92 8.86 13.22 -15.78
N HIS A 93 8.87 11.88 -15.77
CA HIS A 93 7.98 11.12 -14.90
C HIS A 93 8.40 11.25 -13.44
N GLY A 94 7.40 11.30 -12.56
CA GLY A 94 7.62 11.23 -11.14
C GLY A 94 8.23 9.88 -10.75
N ALA A 95 9.21 9.90 -9.86
CA ALA A 95 9.80 8.70 -9.30
C ALA A 95 8.73 7.88 -8.59
N HIS A 96 8.65 6.60 -8.92
CA HIS A 96 7.86 5.66 -8.13
C HIS A 96 8.50 5.50 -6.76
N ALA A 97 7.66 5.38 -5.73
CA ALA A 97 8.10 4.82 -4.47
C ALA A 97 8.46 3.33 -4.66
N SER A 98 9.02 2.72 -3.62
CA SER A 98 9.40 1.31 -3.65
C SER A 98 8.23 0.42 -4.09
N SER A 99 8.53 -0.58 -4.93
CA SER A 99 7.56 -1.62 -5.28
C SER A 99 7.38 -2.65 -4.18
N GLN A 100 8.35 -2.75 -3.25
CA GLN A 100 8.25 -3.62 -2.09
C GLN A 100 7.33 -3.00 -1.04
N PRO A 101 6.47 -3.78 -0.38
CA PRO A 101 5.68 -3.30 0.74
C PRO A 101 6.54 -2.64 1.82
N ALA A 102 5.98 -1.67 2.52
CA ALA A 102 6.58 -1.14 3.73
C ALA A 102 6.72 -2.23 4.80
N GLU A 103 7.52 -1.97 5.84
CA GLU A 103 7.81 -2.99 6.84
C GLU A 103 6.53 -3.47 7.55
N ASP A 104 6.41 -4.79 7.68
CA ASP A 104 5.38 -5.42 8.49
C ASP A 104 5.63 -5.14 9.99
N GLY A 105 4.57 -5.23 10.79
CA GLY A 105 4.70 -5.23 12.25
C GLY A 105 5.60 -6.38 12.71
N LYS A 106 6.40 -6.17 13.77
CA LYS A 106 7.44 -7.12 14.18
C LYS A 106 7.01 -7.96 15.38
N GLU A 107 6.24 -7.38 16.29
CA GLU A 107 5.73 -8.03 17.50
C GLU A 107 4.20 -8.17 17.50
N TRP A 108 3.69 -8.93 18.47
CA TRP A 108 2.27 -9.23 18.58
C TRP A 108 1.42 -7.96 18.72
N GLY A 109 0.55 -7.73 17.74
CA GLY A 109 -0.32 -6.55 17.69
C GLY A 109 0.33 -5.31 17.07
N ASP A 110 1.58 -5.40 16.61
CA ASP A 110 2.24 -4.27 15.96
C ASP A 110 1.57 -3.92 14.63
N PRO A 111 1.36 -2.63 14.35
CA PRO A 111 0.86 -2.20 13.06
C PRO A 111 1.92 -2.38 11.97
N GLY A 112 1.46 -2.57 10.74
CA GLY A 112 2.32 -2.43 9.57
C GLY A 112 2.64 -0.96 9.30
N GLN A 113 3.80 -0.67 8.73
CA GLN A 113 4.19 0.70 8.38
C GLN A 113 3.45 1.19 7.14
N ASN A 114 3.23 2.50 7.04
CA ASN A 114 2.68 3.09 5.83
C ASN A 114 3.73 3.08 4.71
N GLY A 115 3.28 2.89 3.47
CA GLY A 115 4.12 3.05 2.29
C GLY A 115 4.49 4.52 2.06
N GLY A 116 5.69 4.74 1.49
CA GLY A 116 6.10 6.04 0.98
C GLY A 116 5.32 6.49 -0.25
N ASP A 117 5.22 7.81 -0.41
CA ASP A 117 4.48 8.44 -1.51
C ASP A 117 5.28 8.42 -2.82
N GLY A 118 4.56 8.37 -3.95
CA GLY A 118 5.17 8.63 -5.25
C GLY A 118 5.36 10.14 -5.46
N THR A 119 6.30 10.55 -6.32
CA THR A 119 6.50 11.96 -6.62
C THR A 119 5.65 12.41 -7.81
N ASP A 120 5.33 13.70 -7.88
CA ASP A 120 4.61 14.27 -9.02
C ASP A 120 5.45 14.17 -10.32
N GLY A 121 4.76 14.04 -11.44
CA GLY A 121 5.35 14.19 -12.78
C GLY A 121 5.51 15.67 -13.14
N GLU A 122 6.51 15.98 -13.95
CA GLU A 122 6.78 17.34 -14.40
C GLU A 122 5.84 17.76 -15.54
N ASN A 123 5.51 19.04 -15.63
CA ASN A 123 4.75 19.56 -16.78
C ASN A 123 5.57 19.49 -18.08
N GLY A 124 4.89 19.34 -19.20
CA GLY A 124 5.48 19.52 -20.52
C GLY A 124 5.82 20.99 -20.77
N GLY A 125 6.94 21.23 -21.46
CA GLY A 125 7.34 22.54 -21.93
C GLY A 125 6.48 23.08 -23.07
N SER A 126 6.36 24.39 -23.19
CA SER A 126 5.56 25.05 -24.25
C SER A 126 6.43 25.76 -25.28
N VAL A 127 5.97 25.83 -26.53
CA VAL A 127 6.65 26.59 -27.60
C VAL A 127 5.79 27.75 -28.07
N TYR A 128 6.40 28.92 -28.19
CA TYR A 128 5.75 30.12 -28.68
C TYR A 128 6.50 30.64 -29.89
N PHE A 129 5.82 30.71 -31.03
CA PHE A 129 6.32 31.34 -32.25
C PHE A 129 5.73 32.74 -32.36
N LEU A 130 6.56 33.76 -32.22
CA LEU A 130 6.21 35.15 -32.47
C LEU A 130 6.89 35.58 -33.78
N VAL A 131 6.21 35.32 -34.89
CA VAL A 131 6.81 35.36 -36.24
C VAL A 131 5.93 36.05 -37.28
N GLU A 132 6.55 36.61 -38.31
CA GLU A 132 5.82 37.15 -39.48
C GLU A 132 5.59 36.06 -40.53
N ASN A 133 6.63 35.28 -40.82
CA ASN A 133 6.64 34.23 -41.83
C ASN A 133 7.31 32.96 -41.31
N TYR A 134 6.81 31.80 -41.77
CA TYR A 134 7.49 30.53 -41.56
C TYR A 134 7.50 29.69 -42.83
N HIS A 135 8.57 28.89 -42.98
CA HIS A 135 8.76 27.98 -44.08
C HIS A 135 8.99 26.56 -43.55
N ASN A 136 8.35 25.58 -44.21
CA ASN A 136 8.53 24.16 -43.94
C ASN A 136 8.20 23.70 -42.52
N LEU A 137 7.32 24.42 -41.80
CA LEU A 137 6.98 24.12 -40.41
C LEU A 137 6.46 22.69 -40.19
N LYS A 138 5.84 22.08 -41.21
CA LYS A 138 5.45 20.66 -41.23
C LYS A 138 6.59 19.66 -40.99
N HIS A 139 7.85 20.08 -41.12
CA HIS A 139 9.03 19.26 -40.85
C HIS A 139 9.49 19.34 -39.39
N LEU A 140 8.88 20.20 -38.58
CA LEU A 140 9.08 20.24 -37.14
C LEU A 140 8.02 19.39 -36.45
N ARG A 141 8.45 18.49 -35.56
CA ARG A 141 7.60 17.79 -34.61
C ARG A 141 7.93 18.27 -33.19
N VAL A 142 6.92 18.70 -32.45
CA VAL A 142 7.07 19.09 -31.04
C VAL A 142 6.38 18.08 -30.15
N LYS A 143 7.10 17.55 -29.16
CA LYS A 143 6.55 16.73 -28.07
C LYS A 143 6.58 17.52 -26.78
N ALA A 144 5.42 17.72 -26.18
CA ALA A 144 5.21 18.54 -24.99
C ALA A 144 4.31 17.81 -23.99
N ASN A 145 4.49 16.50 -23.83
CA ASN A 145 3.67 15.70 -22.94
C ASN A 145 3.97 16.03 -21.47
N GLY A 146 2.96 15.95 -20.61
CA GLY A 146 3.15 15.94 -19.17
C GLY A 146 3.75 14.61 -18.70
N GLY A 147 4.57 14.66 -17.67
CA GLY A 147 5.11 13.48 -17.02
C GLY A 147 4.05 12.72 -16.22
N ASN A 148 4.12 11.39 -16.22
CA ASN A 148 3.27 10.58 -15.35
C ASN A 148 3.64 10.79 -13.88
N GLY A 149 2.65 10.70 -12.99
CA GLY A 149 2.90 10.67 -11.55
C GLY A 149 3.50 9.35 -11.09
N GLY A 150 4.36 9.41 -10.09
CA GLY A 150 4.96 8.25 -9.43
C GLY A 150 3.92 7.42 -8.68
N ARG A 151 4.14 6.11 -8.62
CA ARG A 151 3.28 5.17 -7.87
C ARG A 151 3.64 5.24 -6.39
N GLY A 152 2.65 5.21 -5.51
CA GLY A 152 2.86 5.07 -4.06
C GLY A 152 3.21 3.64 -3.65
N GLN A 153 4.01 3.48 -2.60
CA GLN A 153 4.46 2.18 -2.09
C GLN A 153 3.31 1.46 -1.37
N PRO A 154 3.18 0.12 -1.48
CA PRO A 154 2.23 -0.64 -0.68
C PRO A 154 2.53 -0.53 0.83
N GLY A 155 1.49 -0.50 1.68
CA GLY A 155 1.65 -0.54 3.13
C GLY A 155 2.04 -1.92 3.64
N GLY A 156 2.70 -1.98 4.79
CA GLY A 156 3.05 -3.23 5.47
C GLY A 156 1.86 -3.87 6.18
N ASN A 157 1.96 -5.15 6.46
CA ASN A 157 0.95 -5.91 7.19
C ASN A 157 1.06 -5.68 8.70
N GLY A 158 -0.08 -5.61 9.38
CA GLY A 158 -0.14 -5.69 10.83
C GLY A 158 0.12 -7.11 11.32
N CYS A 159 0.84 -7.24 12.43
CA CYS A 159 1.10 -8.51 13.05
C CYS A 159 -0.14 -9.06 13.77
N ASN A 160 -0.29 -10.38 13.83
CA ASN A 160 -1.36 -10.99 14.62
C ASN A 160 -1.25 -10.57 16.09
N GLY A 161 -2.36 -10.65 16.82
CA GLY A 161 -2.33 -10.43 18.26
C GLY A 161 -1.77 -11.63 19.00
N LYS A 162 -1.27 -11.41 20.21
CA LYS A 162 -0.72 -12.47 21.06
C LYS A 162 -1.78 -13.57 21.23
N PRO A 163 -1.46 -14.85 20.99
CA PRO A 163 -2.44 -15.93 21.14
C PRO A 163 -3.03 -15.98 22.54
N GLY A 164 -4.34 -16.23 22.61
CA GLY A 164 -4.99 -16.57 23.88
C GLY A 164 -4.49 -17.90 24.41
N THR A 165 -4.59 -18.10 25.72
CA THR A 165 -4.27 -19.38 26.35
C THR A 165 -5.34 -20.41 26.02
N ASP A 166 -4.94 -21.60 25.61
CA ASP A 166 -5.85 -22.71 25.39
C ASP A 166 -6.59 -23.06 26.69
N GLY A 167 -7.83 -23.52 26.52
CA GLY A 167 -8.63 -24.09 27.57
C GLY A 167 -8.02 -25.39 28.06
N PHE A 168 -8.18 -25.66 29.35
CA PHE A 168 -7.75 -26.89 29.96
C PHE A 168 -8.62 -28.07 29.49
N GLU A 169 -7.98 -29.18 29.15
CA GLU A 169 -8.63 -30.45 28.86
C GLU A 169 -7.94 -31.59 29.63
N LEU A 170 -8.70 -32.62 29.99
CA LEU A 170 -8.17 -33.89 30.48
C LEU A 170 -8.19 -34.89 29.34
N THR A 171 -7.14 -35.71 29.20
CA THR A 171 -7.23 -36.86 28.31
C THR A 171 -8.04 -37.98 28.98
N LEU A 172 -8.57 -38.92 28.17
CA LEU A 172 -9.25 -40.10 28.70
C LEU A 172 -8.35 -40.93 29.63
N LYS A 173 -7.04 -40.94 29.35
CA LYS A 173 -6.04 -41.62 30.18
C LYS A 173 -5.94 -40.96 31.54
N ASP A 174 -5.74 -39.64 31.58
CA ASP A 174 -5.64 -38.87 32.83
C ASP A 174 -6.92 -39.01 33.67
N LEU A 175 -8.08 -39.02 32.99
CA LEU A 175 -9.36 -39.19 33.64
C LEU A 175 -9.49 -40.57 34.32
N LYS A 176 -9.11 -41.64 33.63
CA LYS A 176 -9.15 -43.02 34.16
C LYS A 176 -8.10 -43.26 35.24
N GLU A 177 -6.92 -42.65 35.12
CA GLU A 177 -5.86 -42.73 36.12
C GLU A 177 -6.26 -42.00 37.41
N LYS A 178 -6.80 -40.78 37.28
CA LYS A 178 -7.25 -40.00 38.43
C LYS A 178 -8.50 -40.60 39.07
N PHE A 179 -9.42 -41.15 38.29
CA PHE A 179 -10.67 -41.75 38.75
C PHE A 179 -10.90 -43.12 38.09
N PRO A 180 -10.31 -44.19 38.63
CA PRO A 180 -10.49 -45.54 38.09
C PRO A 180 -11.88 -46.10 38.42
N SER A 181 -12.49 -46.81 37.48
CA SER A 181 -13.88 -47.28 37.58
C SER A 181 -14.08 -48.55 38.42
N ASP A 182 -12.98 -49.19 38.82
CA ASP A 182 -12.92 -50.51 39.48
C ASP A 182 -12.84 -50.42 41.01
N LYS A 183 -12.84 -49.22 41.60
CA LYS A 183 -12.71 -49.03 43.05
C LYS A 183 -14.04 -48.68 43.71
N ALA A 184 -14.38 -49.39 44.79
CA ALA A 184 -15.56 -49.13 45.64
C ALA A 184 -15.61 -47.70 46.25
N HIS A 185 -14.52 -46.95 46.15
CA HIS A 185 -14.36 -45.61 46.72
C HIS A 185 -14.36 -44.48 45.69
N THR A 186 -14.60 -44.76 44.40
CA THR A 186 -14.53 -43.73 43.34
C THR A 186 -15.54 -42.61 43.57
N PHE A 187 -16.78 -42.91 44.00
CA PHE A 187 -17.75 -41.88 44.37
C PHE A 187 -17.25 -40.96 45.51
N SER A 188 -16.64 -41.53 46.55
CA SER A 188 -16.10 -40.74 47.68
C SER A 188 -14.92 -39.87 47.26
N LYS A 189 -14.07 -40.37 46.35
CA LYS A 189 -12.92 -39.63 45.81
C LYS A 189 -13.36 -38.47 44.90
N VAL A 190 -14.36 -38.70 44.06
CA VAL A 190 -14.98 -37.62 43.26
C VAL A 190 -15.61 -36.58 44.20
N GLN A 191 -16.33 -37.03 45.22
CA GLN A 191 -16.96 -36.14 46.19
C GLN A 191 -15.95 -35.26 46.95
N SER A 192 -14.76 -35.76 47.28
CA SER A 192 -13.74 -34.96 47.97
C SER A 192 -13.06 -33.90 47.08
N GLU A 193 -13.11 -34.05 45.76
CA GLU A 193 -12.49 -33.12 44.80
C GLU A 193 -13.42 -31.96 44.40
N LEU A 194 -14.73 -32.09 44.65
CA LEU A 194 -15.76 -31.13 44.24
C LEU A 194 -16.12 -30.14 45.36
N GLU A 195 -16.29 -28.87 44.98
CA GLU A 195 -16.78 -27.79 45.85
C GLU A 195 -18.34 -27.75 45.94
N ILE A 196 -19.01 -28.72 45.30
CA ILE A 196 -20.45 -29.06 45.30
C ILE A 196 -21.40 -28.01 44.72
N VAL A 197 -22.08 -28.37 43.63
CA VAL A 197 -23.33 -27.75 43.15
C VAL A 197 -24.22 -28.90 42.65
N GLU A 198 -25.12 -29.40 43.51
CA GLU A 198 -26.09 -30.50 43.29
C GLU A 198 -25.63 -31.95 43.58
N LYS A 199 -26.37 -32.63 44.46
CA LYS A 199 -26.22 -34.05 44.80
C LYS A 199 -27.59 -34.72 44.82
N GLN A 200 -27.69 -35.88 44.20
CA GLN A 200 -28.89 -36.71 44.29
C GLN A 200 -28.51 -38.14 44.63
N LYS A 201 -29.16 -38.69 45.66
CA LYS A 201 -29.00 -40.08 46.08
C LYS A 201 -30.37 -40.72 46.10
N VAL A 202 -30.55 -41.79 45.34
CA VAL A 202 -31.81 -42.57 45.33
C VAL A 202 -31.47 -43.96 45.84
N GLU A 203 -31.99 -44.30 47.02
CA GLU A 203 -31.88 -45.62 47.60
C GLU A 203 -33.09 -46.47 47.19
N GLY A 204 -32.86 -47.64 46.62
CA GLY A 204 -33.92 -48.60 46.30
C GLY A 204 -34.41 -49.34 47.54
N PRO A 205 -35.61 -49.94 47.49
CA PRO A 205 -36.15 -50.70 48.61
C PRO A 205 -35.24 -51.87 48.99
N TRP A 206 -34.93 -51.98 50.29
CA TRP A 206 -34.22 -53.11 50.92
C TRP A 206 -35.10 -54.37 50.88
N LYS A 207 -35.26 -54.98 49.71
CA LYS A 207 -35.84 -56.32 49.60
C LYS A 207 -34.69 -57.30 49.36
N ILE A 208 -34.32 -58.03 50.42
CA ILE A 208 -33.33 -59.12 50.45
C ILE A 208 -31.88 -58.61 50.44
N PHE A 209 -31.28 -58.39 51.62
CA PHE A 209 -29.82 -58.24 51.93
C PHE A 209 -28.87 -57.62 50.88
N VAL A 210 -29.34 -56.77 49.95
CA VAL A 210 -28.52 -56.20 48.87
C VAL A 210 -29.00 -54.78 48.56
N ALA A 211 -28.11 -53.81 48.73
CA ALA A 211 -28.39 -52.42 48.38
C ALA A 211 -28.46 -52.25 46.84
N ARG A 212 -29.57 -51.72 46.33
CA ARG A 212 -29.68 -51.18 44.97
C ARG A 212 -29.80 -49.68 45.06
N GLY A 213 -29.16 -48.94 44.17
CA GLY A 213 -29.32 -47.50 44.15
C GLY A 213 -28.57 -46.81 43.04
N SER A 214 -28.81 -45.52 42.94
CA SER A 214 -28.07 -44.63 42.07
C SER A 214 -27.55 -43.44 42.87
N ARG A 215 -26.38 -42.97 42.49
CA ARG A 215 -25.77 -41.76 43.03
C ARG A 215 -25.40 -40.85 41.88
N PHE A 216 -25.67 -39.58 42.05
CA PHE A 216 -25.33 -38.53 41.12
C PHE A 216 -24.67 -37.40 41.88
N ILE A 217 -23.56 -36.91 41.34
CA ILE A 217 -22.91 -35.71 41.83
C ILE A 217 -22.42 -34.89 40.64
N GLN A 218 -22.75 -33.61 40.68
CA GLN A 218 -22.21 -32.62 39.77
C GLN A 218 -21.57 -31.51 40.58
N GLY A 219 -20.56 -30.87 40.02
CA GLY A 219 -19.94 -29.74 40.68
C GLY A 219 -18.73 -29.21 39.93
N THR A 220 -18.07 -28.27 40.59
CA THR A 220 -16.82 -27.69 40.13
C THR A 220 -15.70 -28.15 41.05
N THR A 221 -14.55 -28.54 40.51
CA THR A 221 -13.37 -28.86 41.34
C THR A 221 -12.70 -27.61 41.87
N LYS A 222 -11.78 -27.79 42.83
CA LYS A 222 -10.84 -26.74 43.27
C LYS A 222 -10.03 -26.13 42.12
N THR A 223 -9.82 -26.90 41.04
CA THR A 223 -9.16 -26.45 39.80
C THR A 223 -10.13 -25.86 38.77
N ARG A 224 -11.36 -25.54 39.19
CA ARG A 224 -12.44 -24.95 38.38
C ARG A 224 -12.95 -25.81 37.21
N LEU A 225 -12.80 -27.13 37.30
CA LEU A 225 -13.31 -28.07 36.29
C LEU A 225 -14.73 -28.47 36.62
N ARG A 226 -15.63 -28.40 35.63
CA ARG A 226 -17.00 -28.90 35.79
C ARG A 226 -17.01 -30.41 35.56
N MET A 227 -17.44 -31.15 36.57
CA MET A 227 -17.49 -32.61 36.52
C MET A 227 -18.90 -33.10 36.83
N THR A 228 -19.29 -34.16 36.13
CA THR A 228 -20.53 -34.91 36.35
C THR A 228 -20.16 -36.37 36.54
N PHE A 229 -20.58 -36.95 37.66
CA PHE A 229 -20.38 -38.35 37.96
C PHE A 229 -21.72 -38.98 38.34
N ALA A 230 -22.04 -40.09 37.69
CA ALA A 230 -23.19 -40.92 38.04
C ALA A 230 -22.76 -42.37 38.20
N GLU A 231 -23.30 -43.02 39.21
CA GLU A 231 -23.02 -44.40 39.53
C GLU A 231 -24.34 -45.11 39.79
N TYR A 232 -24.55 -46.24 39.13
CA TYR A 232 -25.61 -47.18 39.45
C TYR A 232 -25.00 -48.46 39.96
N TYR A 233 -25.50 -48.98 41.08
CA TYR A 233 -25.01 -50.21 41.70
C TYR A 233 -26.15 -51.19 41.95
N GLY A 234 -25.89 -52.46 41.63
CA GLY A 234 -26.76 -53.60 41.90
C GLY A 234 -25.95 -54.88 42.15
N ARG A 235 -26.65 -56.00 42.39
CA ARG A 235 -26.10 -57.27 42.92
C ARG A 235 -24.78 -57.77 42.29
N PHE A 236 -24.61 -57.57 40.98
CA PHE A 236 -23.43 -58.03 40.23
C PHE A 236 -22.95 -57.02 39.18
N ARG A 237 -23.50 -55.81 39.19
CA ARG A 237 -23.28 -54.82 38.12
C ARG A 237 -23.16 -53.43 38.70
N MET A 238 -22.08 -52.77 38.31
CA MET A 238 -21.83 -51.36 38.56
C MET A 238 -21.70 -50.65 37.22
N HIS A 239 -22.49 -49.59 37.02
CA HIS A 239 -22.39 -48.73 35.85
C HIS A 239 -21.93 -47.35 36.31
N THR A 240 -20.80 -46.91 35.77
CA THR A 240 -20.21 -45.62 36.09
C THR A 240 -20.22 -44.74 34.86
N TYR A 241 -20.80 -43.55 34.97
CA TYR A 241 -20.71 -42.47 33.99
C TYR A 241 -19.87 -41.35 34.57
N PHE A 242 -18.87 -40.93 33.80
CA PHE A 242 -17.97 -39.85 34.15
C PHE A 242 -17.91 -38.86 33.00
N LEU A 243 -18.09 -37.57 33.28
CA LEU A 243 -17.87 -36.48 32.33
C LEU A 243 -17.12 -35.34 33.02
N VAL A 244 -16.08 -34.82 32.38
CA VAL A 244 -15.42 -33.56 32.73
C VAL A 244 -15.53 -32.64 31.53
N LYS A 245 -16.06 -31.43 31.76
CA LYS A 245 -16.11 -30.41 30.72
C LYS A 245 -14.76 -29.71 30.60
N GLY A 246 -14.29 -29.55 29.38
CA GLY A 246 -13.11 -28.73 29.10
C GLY A 246 -13.40 -27.26 29.40
N SER A 247 -12.35 -26.49 29.71
CA SER A 247 -12.51 -25.05 29.95
C SER A 247 -12.43 -24.25 28.64
N GLN A 248 -12.99 -23.05 28.65
CA GLN A 248 -12.86 -22.13 27.53
C GLN A 248 -11.43 -21.57 27.48
N GLY A 249 -10.83 -21.54 26.29
CA GLY A 249 -9.62 -20.75 26.07
C GLY A 249 -9.89 -19.25 26.19
N THR A 250 -8.85 -18.48 26.51
CA THR A 250 -8.95 -17.03 26.61
C THR A 250 -8.89 -16.37 25.23
N LEU A 251 -9.39 -15.14 25.14
CA LEU A 251 -9.20 -14.32 23.94
C LEU A 251 -7.74 -13.85 23.90
N GLY A 252 -7.09 -13.99 22.75
CA GLY A 252 -5.79 -13.37 22.52
C GLY A 252 -5.87 -11.85 22.41
N GLY A 253 -4.69 -11.22 22.25
CA GLY A 253 -4.53 -9.80 22.01
C GLY A 253 -5.14 -9.34 20.67
N CYS A 254 -5.35 -8.04 20.53
CA CYS A 254 -5.73 -7.44 19.25
C CYS A 254 -4.59 -7.63 18.23
N GLY A 255 -4.95 -7.89 16.96
CA GLY A 255 -3.98 -7.78 15.88
C GLY A 255 -3.68 -6.33 15.53
N GLY A 256 -2.52 -6.10 14.94
CA GLY A 256 -2.08 -4.80 14.51
C GLY A 256 -2.83 -4.29 13.30
N LEU A 257 -2.90 -2.97 13.20
CA LEU A 257 -3.54 -2.30 12.06
C LEU A 257 -2.70 -2.47 10.79
N PRO A 258 -3.34 -2.52 9.61
CA PRO A 258 -2.61 -2.51 8.36
C PRO A 258 -1.96 -1.15 8.11
N GLY A 259 -0.77 -1.16 7.54
CA GLY A 259 -0.14 0.02 6.99
C GLY A 259 -0.91 0.53 5.78
N ARG A 260 -1.07 1.85 5.67
CA ARG A 260 -1.69 2.50 4.51
C ARG A 260 -0.73 2.48 3.33
N GLY A 261 -1.25 2.27 2.13
CA GLY A 261 -0.47 2.51 0.92
C GLY A 261 -0.23 3.99 0.69
N GLY A 262 0.97 4.30 0.16
CA GLY A 262 1.42 5.65 -0.16
C GLY A 262 0.51 6.35 -1.17
N VAL A 263 0.47 7.66 -1.09
CA VAL A 263 -0.28 8.54 -1.99
C VAL A 263 0.42 8.53 -3.37
N PRO A 264 -0.35 8.47 -4.47
CA PRO A 264 0.24 8.61 -5.79
C PRO A 264 0.69 10.04 -6.06
N GLY A 265 1.76 10.18 -6.84
CA GLY A 265 2.11 11.45 -7.46
C GLY A 265 1.07 11.87 -8.49
N ARG A 266 0.89 13.18 -8.64
CA ARG A 266 0.03 13.79 -9.67
C ARG A 266 0.73 13.78 -11.02
N CYS A 267 -0.04 13.76 -12.09
CA CYS A 267 0.49 13.97 -13.43
C CYS A 267 0.91 15.43 -13.66
N GLY A 268 1.91 15.60 -14.52
CA GLY A 268 2.18 16.87 -15.16
C GLY A 268 1.17 17.17 -16.26
N LEU A 269 0.94 18.46 -16.49
CA LEU A 269 0.09 18.95 -17.57
C LEU A 269 0.87 19.01 -18.88
N ALA A 270 0.19 18.81 -20.00
CA ALA A 270 0.75 19.00 -21.32
C ALA A 270 1.10 20.48 -21.56
N GLY A 271 2.20 20.70 -22.27
CA GLY A 271 2.55 22.01 -22.82
C GLY A 271 1.72 22.34 -24.05
N LYS A 272 1.91 23.56 -24.58
CA LYS A 272 1.20 24.05 -25.77
C LYS A 272 2.17 24.55 -26.82
N VAL A 273 1.77 24.51 -28.08
CA VAL A 273 2.49 25.23 -29.15
C VAL A 273 1.57 26.26 -29.78
N THR A 274 1.95 27.51 -29.62
CA THR A 274 1.16 28.66 -30.06
C THR A 274 1.94 29.47 -31.06
N GLU A 275 1.31 29.76 -32.19
CA GLU A 275 1.74 30.80 -33.12
C GLU A 275 1.05 32.12 -32.77
N ILE A 276 1.82 33.19 -32.76
CA ILE A 276 1.36 34.55 -32.66
C ILE A 276 1.90 35.28 -33.87
N LYS A 277 1.04 35.41 -34.89
CA LYS A 277 1.39 36.10 -36.12
C LYS A 277 1.30 37.61 -35.91
N ILE A 278 2.37 38.31 -36.25
CA ILE A 278 2.41 39.78 -36.25
C ILE A 278 1.96 40.23 -37.64
N ASP A 279 0.74 40.79 -37.73
CA ASP A 279 0.15 41.29 -38.99
C ASP A 279 0.13 42.83 -38.95
N GLY A 280 1.33 43.43 -39.05
CA GLY A 280 1.53 44.87 -38.88
C GLY A 280 1.49 45.35 -37.42
N ILE A 281 1.59 46.68 -37.22
CA ILE A 281 1.70 47.32 -35.88
C ILE A 281 0.40 47.17 -35.05
N GLU A 282 -0.73 46.84 -35.66
CA GLU A 282 -2.06 46.97 -35.03
C GLU A 282 -2.81 45.65 -34.79
N LYS A 283 -2.35 44.49 -35.30
CA LYS A 283 -3.08 43.22 -35.17
C LYS A 283 -2.18 42.03 -34.85
N LEU A 284 -2.39 41.45 -33.66
CA LEU A 284 -1.86 40.14 -33.28
C LEU A 284 -2.93 39.08 -33.54
N LYS A 285 -2.58 38.04 -34.32
CA LYS A 285 -3.43 36.86 -34.50
C LYS A 285 -2.79 35.69 -33.77
N VAL A 286 -3.52 35.12 -32.82
CA VAL A 286 -3.06 33.93 -32.07
C VAL A 286 -3.71 32.70 -32.70
N GLN A 287 -2.89 31.70 -33.04
CA GLN A 287 -3.32 30.43 -33.61
C GLN A 287 -2.57 29.28 -32.93
N GLU A 288 -3.29 28.27 -32.45
CA GLU A 288 -2.67 27.06 -31.92
C GLU A 288 -2.27 26.12 -33.07
N LEU A 289 -1.04 25.60 -33.04
CA LEU A 289 -0.47 24.79 -34.12
C LEU A 289 -0.64 23.29 -33.87
N GLN A 290 -1.88 22.81 -33.80
CA GLN A 290 -2.16 21.41 -33.41
C GLN A 290 -1.56 20.36 -34.35
N SER A 291 -1.27 20.69 -35.62
CA SER A 291 -0.77 19.71 -36.60
C SER A 291 0.68 19.27 -36.39
N ILE A 292 1.47 19.99 -35.60
CA ILE A 292 2.89 19.69 -35.37
C ILE A 292 3.17 19.23 -33.93
N VAL A 293 2.13 19.08 -33.10
CA VAL A 293 2.25 18.90 -31.66
C VAL A 293 1.72 17.56 -31.22
N GLU A 294 2.52 16.88 -30.42
CA GLU A 294 2.09 15.82 -29.53
C GLU A 294 2.10 16.37 -28.09
N ALA A 295 0.90 16.65 -27.56
CA ALA A 295 0.72 17.18 -26.21
C ALA A 295 -0.42 16.42 -25.53
N LYS A 296 -0.05 15.56 -24.58
CA LYS A 296 -0.98 14.81 -23.74
C LYS A 296 -0.60 15.03 -22.28
N ASP A 297 -1.61 15.20 -21.44
CA ASP A 297 -1.39 15.21 -20.00
C ASP A 297 -0.81 13.86 -19.58
N GLY A 298 0.02 13.88 -18.54
CA GLY A 298 0.45 12.65 -17.91
C GLY A 298 -0.73 11.91 -17.27
N VAL A 299 -0.47 10.71 -16.80
CA VAL A 299 -1.43 9.95 -15.99
C VAL A 299 -1.02 10.02 -14.53
N ASN A 300 -1.98 10.23 -13.63
CA ASN A 300 -1.72 10.17 -12.19
C ASN A 300 -1.12 8.82 -11.82
N GLY A 301 -0.23 8.82 -10.83
CA GLY A 301 0.29 7.59 -10.27
C GLY A 301 -0.81 6.71 -9.68
N LEU A 302 -0.48 5.44 -9.45
CA LEU A 302 -1.37 4.55 -8.72
C LEU A 302 -1.09 4.65 -7.22
N ARG A 303 -2.15 4.59 -6.41
CA ARG A 303 -2.02 4.52 -4.96
C ARG A 303 -1.36 3.20 -4.57
N GLY A 304 -0.57 3.23 -3.51
CA GLY A 304 -0.10 2.00 -2.88
C GLY A 304 -1.28 1.18 -2.32
N ASP A 305 -1.13 -0.13 -2.34
CA ASP A 305 -2.13 -1.03 -1.76
C ASP A 305 -2.10 -0.97 -0.23
N LEU A 306 -3.26 -1.21 0.39
CA LEU A 306 -3.37 -1.35 1.83
C LEU A 306 -2.74 -2.68 2.28
N GLY A 307 -2.00 -2.67 3.38
CA GLY A 307 -1.53 -3.90 4.02
C GLY A 307 -2.67 -4.74 4.58
N SER A 308 -2.36 -5.95 5.02
CA SER A 308 -3.33 -6.81 5.72
C SER A 308 -3.38 -6.49 7.21
N ALA A 309 -4.59 -6.52 7.79
CA ALA A 309 -4.75 -6.38 9.23
C ALA A 309 -4.33 -7.67 9.95
N GLY A 310 -3.68 -7.52 11.10
CA GLY A 310 -3.43 -8.62 12.01
C GLY A 310 -4.73 -9.17 12.59
N LYS A 311 -4.78 -10.48 12.85
CA LYS A 311 -5.95 -11.15 13.42
C LYS A 311 -5.80 -11.34 14.92
N ARG A 312 -6.93 -11.31 15.63
CA ARG A 312 -7.02 -11.81 17.00
C ARG A 312 -7.02 -13.34 16.98
N VAL A 313 -6.11 -13.96 17.71
CA VAL A 313 -5.99 -15.42 17.80
C VAL A 313 -6.57 -15.90 19.14
N ARG A 314 -7.65 -16.67 19.11
CA ARG A 314 -8.30 -17.21 20.31
C ARG A 314 -7.65 -18.53 20.73
N GLY A 315 -7.49 -18.75 22.03
CA GLY A 315 -7.12 -20.05 22.57
C GLY A 315 -8.18 -21.10 22.26
N LYS A 316 -7.77 -22.34 22.01
CA LYS A 316 -8.68 -23.45 21.74
C LYS A 316 -9.57 -23.72 22.95
N VAL A 317 -10.77 -24.23 22.70
CA VAL A 317 -11.63 -24.74 23.76
C VAL A 317 -11.15 -26.13 24.13
N GLY A 318 -10.94 -26.40 25.42
CA GLY A 318 -10.59 -27.73 25.88
C GLY A 318 -11.72 -28.71 25.59
N ARG A 319 -11.40 -29.94 25.20
CA ARG A 319 -12.42 -30.95 24.89
C ARG A 319 -13.07 -31.49 26.16
N ASP A 320 -14.38 -31.69 26.08
CA ASP A 320 -15.10 -32.49 27.07
C ASP A 320 -14.64 -33.95 26.96
N VAL A 321 -14.36 -34.57 28.09
CA VAL A 321 -13.94 -35.97 28.15
C VAL A 321 -14.81 -36.75 29.13
N GLY A 322 -15.22 -37.94 28.73
CA GLY A 322 -16.01 -38.80 29.58
C GLY A 322 -15.83 -40.26 29.22
N TYR A 323 -16.25 -41.13 30.15
CA TYR A 323 -16.31 -42.55 29.90
C TYR A 323 -17.51 -43.18 30.60
N VAL A 324 -17.93 -44.31 30.04
CA VAL A 324 -18.85 -45.25 30.67
C VAL A 324 -18.09 -46.53 30.97
N ALA A 325 -18.20 -47.03 32.20
CA ALA A 325 -17.58 -48.27 32.61
C ALA A 325 -18.62 -49.22 33.22
N MET A 326 -18.44 -50.51 32.95
CA MET A 326 -19.21 -51.58 33.56
C MET A 326 -18.28 -52.44 34.40
N GLY A 327 -18.56 -52.53 35.70
CA GLY A 327 -17.87 -53.40 36.63
C GLY A 327 -18.73 -54.58 37.04
N CYS A 328 -18.12 -55.76 37.13
CA CYS A 328 -18.66 -56.90 37.86
C CYS A 328 -18.04 -56.91 39.26
N THR A 329 -18.86 -56.87 40.30
CA THR A 329 -18.40 -57.13 41.67
C THR A 329 -18.13 -58.63 41.77
N HIS A 330 -16.85 -59.01 41.84
CA HIS A 330 -16.42 -60.36 42.20
C HIS A 330 -16.68 -60.61 43.69
#